data_AF-A0A6B3N9F6-F1
#
_entry.id   AF-A0A6B3N9F6-F1
#
_cell.length_a   1.000
_cell.length_b   1.000
_cell.length_c   1.000
_cell.angle_alpha   90.00
_cell.angle_beta   90.00
_cell.angle_gamma   90.00
#
_symmetry.space_group_name_H-M   'P 1'
#
loop_
_entity.id
_entity.type
_entity.pdbx_description
1 polymer ?
#
loop_
_entity_poly.entity_id
_entity_poly.type
_entity_poly.pdbx_seq_one_letter_code
_entity_poly.pdbx_strand_id
1 'polypeptide(L)'
;MALVCRAYDKQLERYVAVKVLVNPTNKSRKHFAETAKLALKISDEPYFLTVYEAHLYESQSYAKYPYIIMQYVGDKPSEGINEGEKSLRRFIGDTKDKLSPEKVRNIILILGRTIQNLNQQHMNIKPSNIMLKQTEYINKRQKEISRNSLKKYVPFLSPLMWHKTLNKEIILKNLEKRLENIKKYSNLFYFLEDLAYLPPELFSNVWHKNKIDQYMLGLLAYELLAGKMPVTIKKLDVVKFQKDPIQIFEDIRKSLEEEGARAFKANLETIGRDNCPDSFRKAILKMISREPDSRFDSLEEALDTIDRDYELIVAKESFGRCLQKKDFFYYFYKNFREGLNSEIPGKFDALFERIDKGKKYPEHSNDPESTWNRHYDMLKEAILLLFAFYDQENRGEFNILSRITEYHAGISRQKDSQFFHIHGDDFSVFMDTLIETICGGNDETEKSPFDEKCQSVNEREIIRFCWEKVLKEGIEYMKAYIEHNHKKIS
;
A
#
# COMPACT_ATOMS: atom_id res chain seq x y z
N MET A 1 34.67 -1.13 8.94
CA MET A 1 33.27 -0.73 9.27
C MET A 1 33.06 0.67 8.73
N ALA A 2 31.86 1.03 8.26
CA ALA A 2 31.61 2.40 7.81
C ALA A 2 30.82 3.16 8.88
N LEU A 3 31.20 4.41 9.17
CA LEU A 3 30.44 5.35 9.99
C LEU A 3 29.74 6.35 9.08
N VAL A 4 28.56 6.83 9.46
CA VAL A 4 27.89 7.95 8.79
C VAL A 4 27.82 9.09 9.78
N CYS A 5 28.33 10.25 9.38
CA CYS A 5 28.37 11.46 10.20
C CYS A 5 27.61 12.58 9.49
N ARG A 6 26.87 13.39 10.24
CA ARG A 6 26.37 14.67 9.76
C ARG A 6 27.52 15.69 9.72
N ALA A 7 27.67 16.40 8.61
CA ALA A 7 28.61 17.50 8.46
C ALA A 7 27.91 18.75 7.89
N TYR A 8 28.49 19.91 8.13
CA TYR A 8 28.04 21.17 7.53
C TYR A 8 29.10 21.66 6.55
N ASP A 9 28.72 21.71 5.27
CA ASP A 9 29.50 22.27 4.19
C ASP A 9 29.40 23.80 4.27
N LYS A 10 30.47 24.44 4.76
CA LYS A 10 30.52 25.89 4.98
C LYS A 10 30.54 26.70 3.69
N GLN A 11 31.02 26.12 2.58
CA GLN A 11 31.13 26.84 1.31
C GLN A 11 29.77 26.90 0.61
N LEU A 12 28.99 25.83 0.68
CA LEU A 12 27.65 25.74 0.10
C LEU A 12 26.53 25.94 1.13
N GLU A 13 26.89 26.29 2.36
CA GLU A 13 25.99 26.56 3.49
C GLU A 13 24.91 25.49 3.72
N ARG A 14 25.28 24.21 3.60
CA ARG A 14 24.33 23.08 3.64
C ARG A 14 24.78 21.95 4.55
N TYR A 15 23.83 21.19 5.08
CA TYR A 15 24.12 19.92 5.74
C TYR A 15 24.29 18.79 4.73
N VAL A 16 25.27 17.92 4.98
CA VAL A 16 25.56 16.72 4.20
C VAL A 16 25.75 15.52 5.13
N ALA A 17 25.51 14.32 4.61
CA ALA A 17 25.88 13.08 5.26
C ALA A 17 27.22 12.59 4.70
N VAL A 18 28.16 12.23 5.57
CA VAL A 18 29.48 11.74 5.19
C VAL A 18 29.64 10.32 5.68
N LYS A 19 29.71 9.36 4.76
CA LYS A 19 29.98 7.95 5.07
C LYS A 19 31.46 7.68 4.97
N VAL A 20 32.12 7.36 6.08
CA VAL A 20 33.57 7.15 6.18
C VAL A 20 33.88 5.68 6.45
N LEU A 21 34.80 5.10 5.68
CA LEU A 21 35.31 3.74 5.90
C LEU A 21 36.42 3.77 6.97
N VAL A 22 36.10 3.33 8.18
CA VAL A 22 37.01 3.27 9.32
C VAL A 22 37.78 1.95 9.34
N ASN A 23 39.08 2.04 9.63
CA ASN A 23 40.05 0.94 9.65
C ASN A 23 40.02 0.08 8.38
N PRO A 24 40.28 0.71 7.21
CA PRO A 24 40.11 0.06 5.92
C PRO A 24 41.21 -1.00 5.66
N THR A 25 40.79 -2.24 5.41
CA THR A 25 41.64 -3.26 4.74
C THR A 25 41.58 -3.08 3.23
N ASN A 26 42.57 -3.57 2.47
CA ASN A 26 42.57 -3.53 1.00
C ASN A 26 41.27 -4.08 0.39
N LYS A 27 40.76 -5.21 0.93
CA LYS A 27 39.48 -5.80 0.52
C LYS A 27 38.30 -4.86 0.77
N SER A 28 38.23 -4.25 1.95
CA SER A 28 37.15 -3.32 2.29
C SER A 28 37.22 -2.01 1.50
N ARG A 29 38.42 -1.51 1.15
CA ARG A 29 38.59 -0.34 0.27
C ARG A 29 38.06 -0.62 -1.12
N LYS A 30 38.45 -1.76 -1.70
CA LYS A 30 37.96 -2.19 -3.02
C LYS A 30 36.44 -2.28 -3.04
N HIS A 31 35.86 -2.95 -2.05
CA HIS A 31 34.41 -3.06 -1.94
C HIS A 31 33.71 -1.70 -1.77
N PHE A 32 34.22 -0.84 -0.90
CA PHE A 32 33.68 0.50 -0.70
C PHE A 32 33.75 1.36 -1.97
N ALA A 33 34.86 1.28 -2.70
CA ALA A 33 35.03 1.95 -3.98
C ALA A 33 34.07 1.42 -5.06
N GLU A 34 33.85 0.11 -5.12
CA GLU A 34 32.87 -0.49 -6.04
C GLU A 34 31.44 -0.04 -5.71
N THR A 35 31.05 -0.06 -4.44
CA THR A 35 29.74 0.44 -4.00
C THR A 35 29.58 1.93 -4.29
N ALA A 36 30.59 2.76 -4.03
CA ALA A 36 30.55 4.19 -4.33
C ALA A 36 30.38 4.46 -5.84
N LYS A 37 31.12 3.75 -6.69
CA LYS A 37 30.99 3.85 -8.15
C LYS A 37 29.61 3.45 -8.66
N LEU A 38 29.02 2.42 -8.06
CA LEU A 38 27.65 2.02 -8.40
C LEU A 38 26.63 3.04 -7.93
N ALA A 39 26.79 3.58 -6.72
CA ALA A 39 25.90 4.57 -6.16
C ALA A 39 25.89 5.88 -6.96
N LEU A 40 27.06 6.33 -7.43
CA LEU A 40 27.18 7.50 -8.32
C LEU A 40 26.45 7.34 -9.66
N LYS A 41 26.26 6.11 -10.15
CA LYS A 41 25.53 5.87 -11.42
C LYS A 41 24.02 6.04 -11.29
N ILE A 42 23.49 5.93 -10.07
CA ILE A 42 22.05 5.95 -9.79
C ILE A 42 21.65 7.10 -8.88
N SER A 43 22.60 7.93 -8.45
CA SER A 43 22.37 9.00 -7.48
C SER A 43 21.50 10.14 -8.00
N ASP A 44 21.41 10.27 -9.32
CA ASP A 44 20.59 11.29 -9.99
C ASP A 44 19.17 10.80 -10.28
N GLU A 45 18.91 9.50 -10.05
CA GLU A 45 17.58 8.93 -10.22
C GLU A 45 16.61 9.47 -9.14
N PRO A 46 15.35 9.77 -9.50
CA PRO A 46 14.35 10.19 -8.53
C PRO A 46 14.24 9.21 -7.36
N TYR A 47 14.05 9.75 -6.16
CA TYR A 47 13.88 8.99 -4.91
C TYR A 47 15.09 8.15 -4.49
N PHE A 48 16.27 8.33 -5.09
CA PHE A 48 17.55 7.96 -4.48
C PHE A 48 18.16 9.13 -3.72
N LEU A 49 18.95 8.83 -2.68
CA LEU A 49 19.81 9.84 -2.07
C LEU A 49 20.91 10.24 -3.06
N THR A 50 21.05 11.54 -3.30
CA THR A 50 22.12 12.03 -4.17
C THR A 50 23.49 11.82 -3.52
N VAL A 51 24.44 11.26 -4.26
CA VAL A 51 25.85 11.21 -3.89
C VAL A 51 26.52 12.41 -4.54
N TYR A 52 27.04 13.31 -3.72
CA TYR A 52 27.71 14.52 -4.22
C TYR A 52 29.16 14.23 -4.61
N GLU A 53 29.87 13.42 -3.82
CA GLU A 53 31.29 13.17 -4.00
C GLU A 53 31.73 11.86 -3.34
N ALA A 54 32.81 11.25 -3.85
CA ALA A 54 33.44 10.10 -3.21
C ALA A 54 34.97 10.18 -3.32
N HIS A 55 35.65 10.10 -2.18
CA HIS A 55 37.11 10.01 -2.09
C HIS A 55 37.52 8.59 -1.73
N LEU A 56 38.14 7.90 -2.68
CA LEU A 56 38.35 6.45 -2.61
C LEU A 56 39.82 6.04 -2.43
N TYR A 57 40.77 6.96 -2.64
CA TYR A 57 42.21 6.70 -2.61
C TYR A 57 42.95 7.75 -1.79
N GLU A 58 44.10 7.35 -1.21
CA GLU A 58 45.02 8.23 -0.46
C GLU A 58 45.91 9.09 -1.37
N SER A 59 45.73 9.03 -2.69
CA SER A 59 46.80 9.42 -3.63
C SER A 59 47.09 10.91 -3.71
N GLN A 60 46.35 11.78 -3.03
CA GLN A 60 46.76 13.15 -2.71
C GLN A 60 45.69 13.82 -1.83
N SER A 61 46.12 14.50 -0.75
CA SER A 61 45.39 15.48 0.07
C SER A 61 44.56 14.95 1.27
N TYR A 62 45.05 15.29 2.47
CA TYR A 62 44.42 15.47 3.80
C TYR A 62 43.52 14.39 4.44
N ALA A 63 42.93 13.43 3.73
CA ALA A 63 42.00 12.46 4.31
C ALA A 63 42.61 11.06 4.50
N LYS A 64 42.77 10.65 5.75
CA LYS A 64 43.29 9.32 6.15
C LYS A 64 42.36 8.14 5.80
N TYR A 65 41.10 8.40 5.50
CA TYR A 65 40.07 7.37 5.33
C TYR A 65 39.23 7.62 4.07
N PRO A 66 38.88 6.58 3.28
CA PRO A 66 37.93 6.73 2.18
C PRO A 66 36.56 7.19 2.68
N TYR A 67 35.90 8.09 1.95
CA TYR A 67 34.57 8.58 2.31
C TYR A 67 33.68 8.91 1.10
N ILE A 68 32.38 8.99 1.35
CA ILE A 68 31.34 9.41 0.40
C ILE A 68 30.55 10.55 1.03
N ILE A 69 30.42 11.67 0.33
CA ILE A 69 29.53 12.77 0.69
C ILE A 69 28.21 12.59 -0.05
N MET A 70 27.11 12.59 0.67
CA MET A 70 25.77 12.39 0.15
C MET A 70 24.75 13.36 0.76
N GLN A 71 23.59 13.42 0.12
CA GLN A 71 22.45 14.20 0.57
C GLN A 71 22.12 13.89 2.02
N TYR A 72 22.04 14.94 2.84
CA TYR A 72 21.45 14.85 4.17
C TYR A 72 19.93 14.95 4.07
N VAL A 73 19.23 14.00 4.70
CA VAL A 73 17.76 14.01 4.81
C VAL A 73 17.39 14.12 6.29
N GLY A 74 17.12 15.35 6.70
CA GLY A 74 16.71 15.72 8.05
C GLY A 74 16.31 17.18 8.09
N ASP A 75 15.58 17.57 9.13
CA ASP A 75 15.14 18.95 9.34
C ASP A 75 16.36 19.84 9.69
N LYS A 76 16.28 21.15 9.40
CA LYS A 76 17.29 22.11 9.90
C LYS A 76 17.28 22.02 11.42
N PRO A 77 18.45 21.92 12.09
CA PRO A 77 18.47 21.96 13.55
C PRO A 77 17.90 23.31 14.00
N SER A 78 16.69 23.30 14.54
CA SER A 78 16.15 24.39 15.34
C SER A 78 16.92 24.43 16.65
N GLU A 79 17.27 25.62 17.11
CA GLU A 79 18.05 25.84 18.33
C GLU A 79 17.47 25.02 19.50
N GLY A 80 18.22 24.00 19.94
CA GLY A 80 17.88 23.20 21.11
C GLY A 80 17.09 21.90 20.88
N ILE A 81 16.60 21.61 19.67
CA ILE A 81 15.90 20.34 19.39
C ILE A 81 16.69 19.49 18.40
N ASN A 82 17.22 18.36 18.89
CA ASN A 82 17.76 17.29 18.05
C ASN A 82 16.60 16.57 17.32
N GLU A 83 15.88 17.25 16.43
CA GLU A 83 14.98 16.62 15.45
C GLU A 83 15.83 15.91 14.40
N GLY A 84 16.43 14.80 14.83
CA GLY A 84 17.39 14.02 14.07
C GLY A 84 16.72 13.21 12.98
N GLU A 85 17.40 13.14 11.84
CA GLU A 85 17.46 11.98 10.92
C GLU A 85 16.31 10.98 11.08
N LYS A 86 15.26 11.12 10.26
CA LYS A 86 14.13 10.19 10.23
C LYS A 86 14.38 9.13 9.16
N SER A 87 15.25 8.17 9.46
CA SER A 87 15.19 6.90 8.72
C SER A 87 13.81 6.29 8.91
N LEU A 88 13.33 5.54 7.92
CA LEU A 88 12.06 4.82 8.03
C LEU A 88 12.09 3.85 9.21
N ARG A 89 13.26 3.28 9.51
CA ARG A 89 13.47 2.48 10.73
C ARG A 89 13.13 3.25 12.00
N ARG A 90 13.68 4.46 12.17
CA ARG A 90 13.42 5.29 13.34
C ARG A 90 11.95 5.68 13.40
N PHE A 91 11.37 6.04 12.25
CA PHE A 91 9.96 6.38 12.15
C PHE A 91 9.04 5.24 12.64
N ILE A 92 9.28 3.98 12.21
CA ILE A 92 8.50 2.82 12.69
C ILE A 92 8.63 2.65 14.22
N GLY A 93 9.84 2.85 14.76
CA GLY A 93 10.08 2.75 16.21
C GLY A 93 9.40 3.86 17.02
N ASP A 94 9.39 5.08 16.48
CA ASP A 94 8.81 6.25 17.13
C ASP A 94 7.28 6.25 17.08
N THR A 95 6.67 5.77 15.98
CA THR A 95 5.21 5.82 15.84
C THR A 95 4.51 4.83 16.75
N LYS A 96 5.13 3.71 17.14
CA LYS A 96 4.54 2.53 17.83
C LYS A 96 3.28 1.92 17.15
N ASP A 97 2.60 2.69 16.31
CA ASP A 97 1.43 2.37 15.53
C ASP A 97 1.80 1.93 14.12
N LYS A 98 0.98 1.02 13.60
CA LYS A 98 1.07 0.49 12.25
C LYS A 98 0.66 1.57 11.23
N LEU A 99 1.43 1.76 10.15
CA LEU A 99 1.12 2.74 9.08
C LEU A 99 -0.15 2.38 8.29
N SER A 100 -1.03 3.34 7.98
CA SER A 100 -2.25 3.04 7.20
C SER A 100 -1.92 2.32 5.88
N PRO A 101 -2.77 1.37 5.43
CA PRO A 101 -2.51 0.60 4.22
C PRO A 101 -2.24 1.46 2.99
N GLU A 102 -2.97 2.57 2.84
CA GLU A 102 -2.75 3.56 1.80
C GLU A 102 -1.33 4.17 1.85
N LYS A 103 -0.82 4.52 3.05
CA LYS A 103 0.54 5.07 3.20
C LYS A 103 1.59 4.03 2.86
N VAL A 104 1.37 2.77 3.29
CA VAL A 104 2.26 1.66 2.93
C VAL A 104 2.27 1.47 1.42
N ARG A 105 1.10 1.37 0.78
CA ARG A 105 0.96 1.28 -0.67
C ARG A 105 1.77 2.37 -1.37
N ASN A 106 1.62 3.62 -0.96
CA ASN A 106 2.35 4.74 -1.58
C ASN A 106 3.88 4.64 -1.40
N ILE A 107 4.37 4.26 -0.21
CA ILE A 107 5.81 4.03 0.00
C ILE A 107 6.32 2.92 -0.92
N ILE A 108 5.58 1.81 -1.00
CA ILE A 108 5.96 0.64 -1.80
C ILE A 108 5.95 0.96 -3.29
N LEU A 109 4.97 1.72 -3.79
CA LEU A 109 4.91 2.13 -5.19
C LEU A 109 6.03 3.09 -5.56
N ILE A 110 6.33 4.09 -4.71
CA ILE A 110 7.44 5.01 -4.95
C ILE A 110 8.76 4.23 -5.04
N LEU A 111 9.05 3.42 -4.03
CA LEU A 111 10.30 2.66 -3.99
C LEU A 111 10.36 1.60 -5.10
N GLY A 112 9.28 0.88 -5.32
CA GLY A 112 9.17 -0.17 -6.32
C GLY A 112 9.40 0.36 -7.74
N ARG A 113 8.73 1.45 -8.12
CA ARG A 113 8.93 2.09 -9.44
C ARG A 113 10.33 2.64 -9.59
N THR A 114 10.88 3.20 -8.52
CA THR A 114 12.27 3.68 -8.47
C THR A 114 13.26 2.54 -8.76
N ILE A 115 13.03 1.36 -8.19
CA ILE A 115 13.87 0.18 -8.42
C ILE A 115 13.62 -0.44 -9.79
N GLN A 116 12.37 -0.49 -10.26
CA GLN A 116 12.02 -1.03 -11.58
C GLN A 116 12.73 -0.29 -12.72
N ASN A 117 12.94 1.02 -12.57
CA ASN A 117 13.67 1.83 -13.53
C ASN A 117 15.19 1.56 -13.53
N LEU A 118 15.71 0.81 -12.55
CA LEU A 118 17.10 0.40 -12.54
C LEU A 118 17.32 -0.78 -13.49
N ASN A 119 18.35 -0.67 -14.33
CA ASN A 119 18.87 -1.81 -15.11
C ASN A 119 19.64 -2.85 -14.26
N GLN A 120 19.49 -2.81 -12.92
CA GLN A 120 20.18 -3.68 -11.96
C GLN A 120 19.40 -3.80 -10.65
N GLN A 121 19.70 -4.83 -9.85
CA GLN A 121 19.10 -4.99 -8.53
C GLN A 121 19.71 -4.07 -7.47
N HIS A 122 18.88 -3.67 -6.53
CA HIS A 122 19.27 -2.92 -5.35
C HIS A 122 19.84 -3.83 -4.24
N MET A 123 19.19 -4.96 -3.98
CA MET A 123 19.56 -6.03 -3.03
C MET A 123 19.75 -5.58 -1.57
N ASN A 124 19.29 -4.39 -1.19
CA ASN A 124 19.50 -3.83 0.15
C ASN A 124 18.31 -2.95 0.59
N ILE A 125 17.10 -3.36 0.23
CA ILE A 125 15.86 -2.64 0.58
C ILE A 125 15.44 -3.02 2.00
N LYS A 126 15.51 -2.08 2.93
CA LYS A 126 15.07 -2.25 4.32
C LYS A 126 14.90 -0.88 5.00
N PRO A 127 14.15 -0.78 6.11
CA PRO A 127 13.83 0.50 6.73
C PRO A 127 15.05 1.37 7.10
N SER A 128 16.16 0.79 7.55
CA SER A 128 17.37 1.58 7.88
C SER A 128 18.08 2.20 6.69
N ASN A 129 17.78 1.74 5.46
CA ASN A 129 18.35 2.28 4.23
C ASN A 129 17.41 3.25 3.50
N ILE A 130 16.24 3.56 4.09
CA ILE A 130 15.25 4.46 3.53
C ILE A 130 15.17 5.69 4.42
N MET A 131 15.38 6.87 3.86
CA MET A 131 15.27 8.15 4.56
C MET A 131 13.93 8.80 4.23
N LEU A 132 13.27 9.39 5.23
CA LEU A 132 12.03 10.12 5.03
C LEU A 132 12.32 11.62 5.00
N LYS A 133 12.10 12.26 3.85
CA LYS A 133 12.21 13.71 3.72
C LYS A 133 10.86 14.34 3.97
N GLN A 134 10.78 15.29 4.90
CA GLN A 134 9.58 16.09 5.06
C GLN A 134 9.42 17.00 3.83
N THR A 135 8.24 17.01 3.22
CA THR A 135 7.94 17.87 2.07
C THR A 135 6.73 18.74 2.38
N GLU A 136 6.90 20.06 2.34
CA GLU A 136 5.76 21.00 2.35
C GLU A 136 5.17 21.20 0.94
N TYR A 137 5.91 20.80 -0.10
CA TYR A 137 5.51 20.96 -1.50
C TYR A 137 6.08 19.82 -2.36
N ILE A 138 5.20 19.10 -3.07
CA ILE A 138 5.59 18.15 -4.11
C ILE A 138 5.66 18.93 -5.43
N ASN A 139 6.85 19.04 -6.03
CA ASN A 139 7.03 19.71 -7.33
C ASN A 139 6.24 18.99 -8.44
N LYS A 140 5.86 19.69 -9.52
CA LYS A 140 5.04 19.16 -10.64
C LYS A 140 5.51 17.79 -11.18
N ARG A 141 6.84 17.54 -11.25
CA ARG A 141 7.41 16.27 -11.74
C ARG A 141 7.25 15.07 -10.78
N GLN A 142 6.98 15.32 -9.50
CA GLN A 142 6.71 14.30 -8.47
C GLN A 142 5.21 14.18 -8.14
N LYS A 143 4.37 15.09 -8.66
CA LYS A 143 2.91 15.07 -8.48
C LYS A 143 2.23 13.92 -9.22
N GLU A 144 2.80 13.42 -10.31
CA GLU A 144 2.19 12.33 -11.10
C GLU A 144 2.20 10.99 -10.36
N ILE A 145 3.12 10.79 -9.40
CA ILE A 145 3.24 9.53 -8.64
C ILE A 145 2.55 9.61 -7.27
N SER A 146 2.35 10.81 -6.72
CA SER A 146 1.77 11.01 -5.39
C SER A 146 0.34 11.54 -5.48
N ARG A 147 -0.63 10.65 -5.70
CA ARG A 147 -2.05 11.04 -5.77
C ARG A 147 -2.77 11.14 -4.43
N ASN A 148 -2.30 10.61 -3.28
CA ASN A 148 -2.94 10.86 -1.97
C ASN A 148 -2.06 10.57 -0.72
N SER A 149 -2.45 11.22 0.38
CA SER A 149 -2.12 11.07 1.83
C SER A 149 -0.68 11.02 2.39
N LEU A 150 0.40 10.90 1.60
CA LEU A 150 1.78 11.17 2.09
C LEU A 150 2.12 12.67 2.06
N LYS A 151 1.17 13.54 2.43
CA LYS A 151 1.34 15.01 2.33
C LYS A 151 2.56 15.55 3.09
N LYS A 152 3.15 14.78 4.02
CA LYS A 152 4.28 15.24 4.84
C LYS A 152 5.61 14.55 4.55
N TYR A 153 5.69 13.30 4.10
CA TYR A 153 6.98 12.60 3.96
C TYR A 153 7.12 11.80 2.67
N VAL A 154 8.29 11.92 2.04
CA VAL A 154 8.67 11.20 0.82
C VAL A 154 9.84 10.26 1.12
N PRO A 155 9.78 8.96 0.74
CA PRO A 155 10.88 8.04 0.97
C PRO A 155 11.99 8.21 -0.07
N PHE A 156 13.23 8.18 0.39
CA PHE A 156 14.45 8.17 -0.42
C PHE A 156 15.29 6.94 -0.09
N LEU A 157 15.59 6.14 -1.10
CA LEU A 157 16.41 4.95 -0.97
C LEU A 157 17.90 5.31 -1.00
N SER A 158 18.69 4.72 -0.10
CA SER A 158 20.14 4.82 -0.16
C SER A 158 20.66 4.16 -1.43
N PRO A 159 21.47 4.82 -2.27
CA PRO A 159 22.02 4.24 -3.50
C PRO A 159 23.13 3.21 -3.23
N LEU A 160 23.43 2.93 -1.96
CA LEU A 160 24.48 2.00 -1.54
C LEU A 160 23.94 0.56 -1.56
N MET A 161 24.00 -0.04 -2.74
CA MET A 161 23.55 -1.41 -3.03
C MET A 161 24.52 -2.48 -2.49
N TRP A 162 24.03 -3.71 -2.32
CA TRP A 162 24.91 -4.85 -2.16
C TRP A 162 25.54 -5.26 -3.51
N HIS A 163 26.80 -5.68 -3.48
CA HIS A 163 27.55 -6.01 -4.71
C HIS A 163 27.16 -7.41 -5.26
N LYS A 164 27.24 -7.58 -6.59
CA LYS A 164 26.83 -8.77 -7.38
C LYS A 164 27.43 -10.12 -6.98
N THR A 165 28.39 -10.16 -6.06
CA THR A 165 29.17 -11.34 -5.65
C THR A 165 28.80 -11.82 -4.25
N LEU A 166 27.50 -11.82 -3.93
CA LEU A 166 26.98 -12.34 -2.66
C LEU A 166 26.94 -13.88 -2.72
N ASN A 167 28.02 -14.52 -2.28
CA ASN A 167 27.97 -15.92 -1.82
C ASN A 167 27.51 -15.92 -0.36
N LYS A 168 26.61 -16.85 0.01
CA LYS A 168 26.18 -17.11 1.40
C LYS A 168 27.32 -17.08 2.43
N GLU A 169 28.48 -17.64 2.10
CA GLU A 169 29.67 -17.65 2.99
C GLU A 169 30.16 -16.24 3.33
N ILE A 170 30.15 -15.34 2.34
CA ILE A 170 30.58 -13.94 2.52
C ILE A 170 29.55 -13.20 3.39
N ILE A 171 28.26 -13.48 3.19
CA ILE A 171 27.17 -12.87 3.98
C ILE A 171 27.31 -13.29 5.44
N LEU A 172 27.37 -14.60 5.70
CA LEU A 172 27.47 -15.15 7.05
C LEU A 172 28.72 -14.65 7.76
N LYS A 173 29.89 -14.66 7.10
CA LYS A 173 31.13 -14.12 7.66
C LYS A 173 31.08 -12.62 7.95
N ASN A 174 30.37 -11.85 7.13
CA ASN A 174 30.19 -10.42 7.37
C ASN A 174 29.25 -10.15 8.56
N LEU A 175 28.21 -10.97 8.73
CA LEU A 175 27.32 -10.91 9.89
C LEU A 175 28.06 -11.30 11.16
N GLU A 176 28.78 -12.42 11.17
CA GLU A 176 29.62 -12.88 12.29
C GLU A 176 30.57 -11.77 12.78
N LYS A 177 31.36 -11.20 11.85
CA LYS A 177 32.24 -10.07 12.18
C LYS A 177 31.53 -8.85 12.73
N ARG A 178 30.30 -8.58 12.27
CA ARG A 178 29.53 -7.46 12.80
C ARG A 178 29.08 -7.75 14.21
N LEU A 179 28.58 -8.96 14.47
CA LEU A 179 28.14 -9.43 15.77
C LEU A 179 29.25 -9.30 16.83
N GLU A 180 30.47 -9.76 16.51
CA GLU A 180 31.66 -9.61 17.36
C GLU A 180 31.97 -8.15 17.75
N ASN A 181 31.61 -7.20 16.87
CA ASN A 181 31.87 -5.77 17.05
C ASN A 181 30.68 -5.00 17.65
N ILE A 182 29.58 -5.67 18.02
CA ILE A 182 28.43 -5.03 18.67
C ILE A 182 28.79 -4.70 20.11
N LYS A 183 29.20 -3.46 20.35
CA LYS A 183 29.47 -2.92 21.70
C LYS A 183 28.25 -2.30 22.38
N LYS A 184 27.12 -2.11 21.67
CA LYS A 184 25.92 -1.39 22.15
C LYS A 184 24.64 -2.05 21.65
N TYR A 185 23.60 -2.09 22.50
CA TYR A 185 22.27 -2.62 22.17
C TYR A 185 21.64 -2.01 20.91
N SER A 186 21.85 -0.72 20.64
CA SER A 186 21.35 -0.06 19.43
C SER A 186 21.86 -0.73 18.14
N ASN A 187 23.05 -1.31 18.15
CA ASN A 187 23.64 -1.99 17.00
C ASN A 187 23.08 -3.42 16.84
N LEU A 188 22.52 -4.00 17.89
CA LEU A 188 21.87 -5.31 17.86
C LEU A 188 20.57 -5.27 17.06
N PHE A 189 19.83 -4.17 17.15
CA PHE A 189 18.60 -3.98 16.39
C PHE A 189 18.87 -3.97 14.87
N TYR A 190 19.86 -3.18 14.42
CA TYR A 190 20.23 -3.15 13.00
C TYR A 190 20.78 -4.49 12.51
N PHE A 191 21.44 -5.26 13.38
CA PHE A 191 21.87 -6.61 13.06
C PHE A 191 20.68 -7.56 12.84
N LEU A 192 19.69 -7.50 13.72
CA LEU A 192 18.45 -8.27 13.57
C LEU A 192 17.69 -7.91 12.29
N GLU A 193 17.66 -6.62 11.94
CA GLU A 193 17.06 -6.16 10.68
C GLU A 193 17.78 -6.77 9.47
N ASP A 194 19.12 -6.83 9.48
CA ASP A 194 19.87 -7.48 8.41
C ASP A 194 19.53 -8.97 8.26
N LEU A 195 19.33 -9.68 9.36
CA LEU A 195 18.89 -11.07 9.34
C LEU A 195 17.46 -11.22 8.81
N ALA A 196 16.56 -10.38 9.28
CA ALA A 196 15.14 -10.41 8.93
C ALA A 196 14.91 -10.22 7.42
N TYR A 197 15.75 -9.42 6.77
CA TYR A 197 15.64 -9.07 5.36
C TYR A 197 16.48 -9.95 4.41
N LEU A 198 17.09 -11.04 4.89
CA LEU A 198 17.81 -11.97 4.01
C LEU A 198 16.85 -12.67 3.02
N PRO A 199 17.11 -12.60 1.71
CA PRO A 199 16.37 -13.37 0.71
C PRO A 199 16.72 -14.88 0.79
N PRO A 200 15.73 -15.79 0.80
CA PRO A 200 15.96 -17.24 0.84
C PRO A 200 16.85 -17.75 -0.32
N GLU A 201 16.71 -17.18 -1.50
CA GLU A 201 17.46 -17.55 -2.71
C GLU A 201 18.97 -17.30 -2.59
N LEU A 202 19.43 -16.46 -1.65
CA LEU A 202 20.87 -16.34 -1.34
C LEU A 202 21.45 -17.63 -0.75
N PHE A 203 20.58 -18.52 -0.27
CA PHE A 203 20.90 -19.82 0.35
C PHE A 203 20.30 -21.00 -0.43
N SER A 204 19.87 -20.76 -1.68
CA SER A 204 19.36 -21.78 -2.59
C SER A 204 20.38 -22.13 -3.67
N ASN A 205 20.23 -23.31 -4.27
CA ASN A 205 20.94 -23.68 -5.50
C ASN A 205 20.31 -23.05 -6.75
N VAL A 206 19.07 -22.55 -6.64
CA VAL A 206 18.34 -21.90 -7.73
C VAL A 206 18.39 -20.39 -7.54
N TRP A 207 18.92 -19.71 -8.54
CA TRP A 207 19.29 -18.31 -8.42
C TRP A 207 18.38 -17.40 -9.27
N HIS A 208 17.29 -16.91 -8.67
CA HIS A 208 16.33 -16.00 -9.30
C HIS A 208 16.65 -14.53 -8.99
N LYS A 209 17.67 -13.98 -9.66
CA LYS A 209 18.14 -12.58 -9.45
C LYS A 209 16.98 -11.59 -9.36
N ASN A 210 16.10 -11.62 -10.34
CA ASN A 210 15.03 -10.62 -10.55
C ASN A 210 13.93 -10.62 -9.48
N LYS A 211 13.91 -11.58 -8.55
CA LYS A 211 12.87 -11.71 -7.52
C LYS A 211 13.32 -11.25 -6.13
N ILE A 212 14.60 -10.94 -5.95
CA ILE A 212 15.17 -10.52 -4.65
C ILE A 212 14.58 -9.18 -4.19
N ASP A 213 14.60 -8.17 -5.06
CA ASP A 213 14.09 -6.84 -4.69
C ASP A 213 12.59 -6.85 -4.44
N GLN A 214 11.84 -7.69 -5.19
CA GLN A 214 10.43 -7.94 -4.94
C GLN A 214 10.21 -8.54 -3.54
N TYR A 215 11.01 -9.52 -3.12
CA TYR A 215 10.92 -10.11 -1.79
C TYR A 215 11.22 -9.09 -0.69
N MET A 216 12.31 -8.33 -0.81
CA MET A 216 12.69 -7.33 0.18
C MET A 216 11.68 -6.18 0.26
N LEU A 217 11.11 -5.76 -0.87
CA LEU A 217 10.04 -4.76 -0.91
C LEU A 217 8.75 -5.30 -0.29
N GLY A 218 8.43 -6.57 -0.50
CA GLY A 218 7.31 -7.24 0.18
C GLY A 218 7.52 -7.32 1.70
N LEU A 219 8.74 -7.63 2.17
CA LEU A 219 9.06 -7.65 3.60
C LEU A 219 8.93 -6.26 4.23
N LEU A 220 9.34 -5.22 3.50
CA LEU A 220 9.12 -3.84 3.90
C LEU A 220 7.62 -3.56 4.05
N ALA A 221 6.82 -3.89 3.04
CA ALA A 221 5.36 -3.68 3.09
C ALA A 221 4.72 -4.42 4.28
N TYR A 222 5.14 -5.67 4.50
CA TYR A 222 4.73 -6.48 5.65
C TYR A 222 5.04 -5.78 6.97
N GLU A 223 6.28 -5.33 7.16
CA GLU A 223 6.71 -4.67 8.40
C GLU A 223 5.90 -3.40 8.68
N LEU A 224 5.70 -2.56 7.66
CA LEU A 224 4.97 -1.30 7.81
C LEU A 224 3.49 -1.53 8.17
N LEU A 225 2.87 -2.60 7.63
CA LEU A 225 1.50 -2.97 7.95
C LEU A 225 1.36 -3.68 9.30
N ALA A 226 2.29 -4.57 9.63
CA ALA A 226 2.27 -5.37 10.85
C ALA A 226 2.76 -4.59 12.07
N GLY A 227 3.55 -3.52 11.85
CA GLY A 227 4.18 -2.72 12.90
C GLY A 227 5.32 -3.45 13.63
N LYS A 228 5.78 -4.59 13.10
CA LYS A 228 6.83 -5.42 13.69
C LYS A 228 7.75 -5.98 12.62
N MET A 229 9.03 -6.10 12.98
CA MET A 229 10.05 -6.68 12.12
C MET A 229 9.68 -8.11 11.72
N PRO A 230 9.83 -8.50 10.45
CA PRO A 230 9.44 -9.82 9.98
C PRO A 230 10.41 -10.88 10.52
N VAL A 231 9.87 -11.93 11.14
CA VAL A 231 10.67 -13.08 11.60
C VAL A 231 10.68 -14.14 10.51
N THR A 232 11.61 -14.00 9.57
CA THR A 232 11.69 -14.80 8.33
C THR A 232 12.44 -16.13 8.50
N ILE A 233 13.40 -16.20 9.43
CA ILE A 233 14.18 -17.41 9.72
C ILE A 233 13.53 -18.19 10.86
N LYS A 234 13.37 -19.51 10.73
CA LYS A 234 12.70 -20.36 11.73
C LYS A 234 13.34 -20.31 13.11
N LYS A 235 14.67 -20.29 13.17
CA LYS A 235 15.46 -20.26 14.41
C LYS A 235 15.61 -18.87 15.02
N LEU A 236 15.15 -17.82 14.34
CA LEU A 236 15.25 -16.46 14.85
C LEU A 236 14.17 -16.23 15.91
N ASP A 237 14.60 -16.15 17.17
CA ASP A 237 13.80 -15.72 18.32
C ASP A 237 14.36 -14.38 18.83
N VAL A 238 13.64 -13.29 18.58
CA VAL A 238 14.10 -11.93 18.90
C VAL A 238 14.35 -11.75 20.40
N VAL A 239 13.52 -12.37 21.26
CA VAL A 239 13.63 -12.23 22.71
C VAL A 239 14.86 -13.00 23.21
N LYS A 240 15.10 -14.21 22.71
CA LYS A 240 16.31 -14.99 23.06
C LYS A 240 17.56 -14.35 22.48
N PHE A 241 17.49 -13.81 21.27
CA PHE A 241 18.61 -13.13 20.63
C PHE A 241 19.10 -11.92 21.43
N GLN A 242 18.21 -11.20 22.11
CA GLN A 242 18.60 -10.10 23.00
C GLN A 242 19.37 -10.55 24.25
N LYS A 243 19.17 -11.80 24.69
CA LYS A 243 19.84 -12.38 25.86
C LYS A 243 21.17 -13.04 25.51
N ASP A 244 21.20 -13.78 24.42
CA ASP A 244 22.39 -14.51 23.96
C ASP A 244 22.54 -14.41 22.43
N PRO A 245 23.03 -13.26 21.91
CA PRO A 245 23.06 -13.02 20.49
C PRO A 245 24.09 -13.89 19.75
N ILE A 246 25.15 -14.33 20.43
CA ILE A 246 26.21 -15.17 19.86
C ILE A 246 25.67 -16.58 19.63
N GLN A 247 25.12 -17.22 20.68
CA GLN A 247 24.62 -18.59 20.56
C GLN A 247 23.46 -18.69 19.56
N ILE A 248 22.51 -17.73 19.61
CA ILE A 248 21.37 -17.76 18.70
C ILE A 248 21.81 -17.50 17.25
N PHE A 249 22.83 -16.66 17.01
CA PHE A 249 23.38 -16.50 15.67
C PHE A 249 24.06 -17.78 15.15
N GLU A 250 24.80 -18.50 15.99
CA GLU A 250 25.37 -19.80 15.63
C GLU A 250 24.29 -20.83 15.27
N ASP A 251 23.19 -20.88 16.04
CA ASP A 251 22.04 -21.74 15.71
C ASP A 251 21.41 -21.38 14.36
N ILE A 252 21.27 -20.07 14.07
CA ILE A 252 20.76 -19.56 12.79
C ILE A 252 21.72 -19.93 11.65
N ARG A 253 23.01 -19.69 11.84
CA ARG A 253 24.06 -19.99 10.86
C ARG A 253 24.04 -21.47 10.49
N LYS A 254 24.06 -22.35 11.50
CA LYS A 254 24.01 -23.80 11.30
C LYS A 254 22.76 -24.21 10.50
N SER A 255 21.59 -23.69 10.86
CA SER A 255 20.35 -23.95 10.11
C SER A 255 20.42 -23.45 8.66
N LEU A 256 20.99 -22.27 8.40
CA LEU A 256 21.19 -21.74 7.05
C LEU A 256 22.20 -22.56 6.23
N GLU A 257 23.24 -23.12 6.87
CA GLU A 257 24.24 -23.96 6.23
C GLU A 257 23.68 -25.35 5.88
N GLU A 258 22.91 -25.96 6.79
CA GLU A 258 22.35 -27.32 6.65
C GLU A 258 21.05 -27.36 5.82
N GLU A 259 20.11 -26.44 6.08
CA GLU A 259 18.79 -26.43 5.44
C GLU A 259 18.70 -25.49 4.23
N GLY A 260 19.66 -24.56 4.07
CA GLY A 260 19.65 -23.55 3.01
C GLY A 260 18.37 -22.70 3.05
N ALA A 261 17.74 -22.50 1.90
CA ALA A 261 16.46 -21.80 1.80
C ALA A 261 15.34 -22.40 2.68
N ARG A 262 15.41 -23.69 3.06
CA ARG A 262 14.40 -24.30 3.94
C ARG A 262 14.49 -23.83 5.39
N ALA A 263 15.58 -23.18 5.81
CA ALA A 263 15.70 -22.53 7.11
C ALA A 263 14.71 -21.34 7.28
N PHE A 264 14.19 -20.82 6.17
CA PHE A 264 13.20 -19.75 6.15
C PHE A 264 11.79 -20.29 6.33
N LYS A 265 10.93 -19.49 6.98
CA LYS A 265 9.51 -19.80 7.14
C LYS A 265 8.83 -19.82 5.77
N ALA A 266 7.96 -20.81 5.56
CA ALA A 266 7.18 -20.92 4.33
C ALA A 266 6.14 -19.79 4.23
N ASN A 267 5.52 -19.46 5.37
CA ASN A 267 4.56 -18.36 5.50
C ASN A 267 4.95 -17.52 6.72
N LEU A 268 4.87 -16.20 6.57
CA LEU A 268 4.85 -15.32 7.74
C LEU A 268 3.46 -15.33 8.37
N GLU A 269 3.40 -14.90 9.63
CA GLU A 269 2.12 -14.68 10.32
C GLU A 269 1.25 -13.73 9.51
N THR A 270 -0.07 -13.93 9.55
CA THR A 270 -1.02 -13.04 8.89
C THR A 270 -0.81 -11.60 9.34
N ILE A 271 -0.91 -10.67 8.40
CA ILE A 271 -0.89 -9.24 8.71
C ILE A 271 -2.17 -8.96 9.49
N GLY A 272 -2.08 -8.95 10.82
CA GLY A 272 -3.18 -8.71 11.76
C GLY A 272 -3.60 -7.24 11.73
N ARG A 273 -4.15 -6.79 10.59
CA ARG A 273 -4.64 -5.45 10.37
C ARG A 273 -5.96 -5.52 9.61
N ASP A 274 -7.04 -5.19 10.31
CA ASP A 274 -8.41 -5.45 9.86
C ASP A 274 -8.82 -4.51 8.71
N ASN A 275 -8.35 -3.26 8.75
CA ASN A 275 -8.56 -2.26 7.70
C ASN A 275 -7.65 -2.38 6.47
N CYS A 276 -6.80 -3.41 6.39
CA CYS A 276 -6.02 -3.69 5.18
C CYS A 276 -6.87 -4.49 4.19
N PRO A 277 -7.02 -4.04 2.93
CA PRO A 277 -7.68 -4.83 1.90
C PRO A 277 -7.05 -6.21 1.74
N ASP A 278 -7.88 -7.23 1.54
CA ASP A 278 -7.44 -8.62 1.43
C ASP A 278 -6.62 -8.84 0.16
N SER A 279 -6.98 -8.20 -0.95
CA SER A 279 -6.22 -8.20 -2.19
C SER A 279 -4.81 -7.63 -1.99
N PHE A 280 -4.68 -6.49 -1.30
CA PHE A 280 -3.39 -5.90 -0.97
C PHE A 280 -2.56 -6.79 -0.04
N ARG A 281 -3.20 -7.36 1.00
CA ARG A 281 -2.56 -8.33 1.90
C ARG A 281 -2.05 -9.55 1.14
N LYS A 282 -2.87 -10.13 0.25
CA LYS A 282 -2.51 -11.29 -0.57
C LYS A 282 -1.35 -10.98 -1.53
N ALA A 283 -1.33 -9.79 -2.13
CA ALA A 283 -0.23 -9.36 -2.98
C ALA A 283 1.09 -9.31 -2.20
N ILE A 284 1.10 -8.70 -1.02
CA ILE A 284 2.29 -8.64 -0.15
C ILE A 284 2.75 -10.05 0.26
N LEU A 285 1.81 -10.89 0.69
CA LEU A 285 2.12 -12.29 1.06
C LEU A 285 2.68 -13.08 -0.13
N LYS A 286 2.18 -12.83 -1.36
CA LYS A 286 2.72 -13.44 -2.58
C LYS A 286 4.16 -12.97 -2.84
N MET A 287 4.45 -11.66 -2.72
CA MET A 287 5.81 -11.11 -2.90
C MET A 287 6.84 -11.71 -1.93
N ILE A 288 6.44 -12.04 -0.70
CA ILE A 288 7.34 -12.57 0.34
C ILE A 288 7.37 -14.11 0.39
N SER A 289 6.82 -14.78 -0.63
CA SER A 289 6.85 -16.24 -0.70
C SER A 289 8.30 -16.75 -0.65
N ARG A 290 8.54 -17.80 0.15
CA ARG A 290 9.87 -18.40 0.27
C ARG A 290 10.41 -18.85 -1.08
N GLU A 291 9.58 -19.55 -1.86
CA GLU A 291 9.92 -20.00 -3.22
C GLU A 291 9.76 -18.84 -4.22
N PRO A 292 10.82 -18.45 -4.96
CA PRO A 292 10.76 -17.35 -5.93
C PRO A 292 9.69 -17.52 -7.01
N ASP A 293 9.44 -18.75 -7.45
CA ASP A 293 8.44 -19.08 -8.49
C ASP A 293 7.00 -18.94 -7.99
N SER A 294 6.77 -18.89 -6.68
CA SER A 294 5.45 -18.60 -6.11
C SER A 294 5.15 -17.09 -6.03
N ARG A 295 6.13 -16.22 -6.33
CA ARG A 295 5.97 -14.76 -6.36
C ARG A 295 5.40 -14.31 -7.72
N PHE A 296 5.17 -13.01 -7.93
CA PHE A 296 4.75 -12.50 -9.26
C PHE A 296 5.90 -12.59 -10.26
N ASP A 297 5.61 -12.76 -11.55
CA ASP A 297 6.59 -12.99 -12.62
C ASP A 297 7.62 -11.86 -12.73
N SER A 298 7.18 -10.63 -12.48
CA SER A 298 8.04 -9.44 -12.44
C SER A 298 7.74 -8.54 -11.24
N LEU A 299 8.65 -7.59 -10.97
CA LEU A 299 8.38 -6.51 -10.03
C LEU A 299 7.23 -5.62 -10.54
N GLU A 300 7.17 -5.37 -11.84
CA GLU A 300 6.10 -4.61 -12.50
C GLU A 300 4.71 -5.20 -12.21
N GLU A 301 4.51 -6.51 -12.45
CA GLU A 301 3.24 -7.18 -12.19
C GLU A 301 2.83 -7.08 -10.70
N ALA A 302 3.81 -7.17 -9.79
CA ALA A 302 3.55 -7.00 -8.36
C ALA A 302 3.12 -5.56 -8.04
N LEU A 303 3.77 -4.56 -8.64
CA LEU A 303 3.44 -3.15 -8.44
C LEU A 303 2.10 -2.78 -9.05
N ASP A 304 1.76 -3.28 -10.24
CA ASP A 304 0.46 -3.07 -10.87
C ASP A 304 -0.66 -3.69 -10.04
N THR A 305 -0.41 -4.86 -9.44
CA THR A 305 -1.36 -5.48 -8.50
C THR A 305 -1.58 -4.61 -7.26
N ILE A 306 -0.53 -3.92 -6.77
CA ILE A 306 -0.59 -3.01 -5.62
C ILE A 306 -1.17 -1.64 -6.01
N ASP A 307 -0.93 -1.16 -7.23
CA ASP A 307 -1.34 0.17 -7.70
C ASP A 307 -2.80 0.26 -8.13
N ARG A 308 -3.54 -0.85 -8.09
CA ARG A 308 -4.99 -0.79 -8.23
C ARG A 308 -5.59 0.24 -7.27
N ASP A 309 -6.66 0.89 -7.70
CA ASP A 309 -7.31 1.96 -6.94
C ASP A 309 -7.76 1.44 -5.57
N TYR A 310 -7.20 2.05 -4.52
CA TYR A 310 -7.36 1.58 -3.16
C TYR A 310 -8.81 1.67 -2.71
N GLU A 311 -9.46 2.80 -3.01
CA GLU A 311 -10.83 3.08 -2.63
C GLU A 311 -11.81 2.15 -3.36
N LEU A 312 -11.59 1.90 -4.66
CA LEU A 312 -12.36 0.94 -5.44
C LEU A 312 -12.22 -0.48 -4.90
N ILE A 313 -11.01 -0.90 -4.52
CA ILE A 313 -10.77 -2.22 -3.92
C ILE A 313 -11.53 -2.35 -2.60
N VAL A 314 -11.44 -1.35 -1.71
CA VAL A 314 -12.12 -1.36 -0.42
C VAL A 314 -13.63 -1.47 -0.61
N ALA A 315 -14.20 -0.69 -1.53
CA ALA A 315 -15.63 -0.74 -1.85
C ALA A 315 -16.04 -2.10 -2.45
N LYS A 316 -15.28 -2.65 -3.39
CA LYS A 316 -15.53 -3.99 -3.98
C LYS A 316 -15.46 -5.11 -2.94
N GLU A 317 -14.46 -5.08 -2.05
CA GLU A 317 -14.34 -6.08 -0.98
C GLU A 317 -15.45 -5.95 0.06
N SER A 318 -15.84 -4.71 0.42
CA SER A 318 -16.99 -4.43 1.27
C SER A 318 -18.28 -4.99 0.68
N PHE A 319 -18.55 -4.70 -0.59
CA PHE A 319 -19.72 -5.23 -1.29
C PHE A 319 -19.69 -6.76 -1.36
N GLY A 320 -18.52 -7.35 -1.64
CA GLY A 320 -18.32 -8.80 -1.65
C GLY A 320 -18.66 -9.47 -0.31
N ARG A 321 -18.30 -8.85 0.82
CA ARG A 321 -18.69 -9.35 2.15
C ARG A 321 -20.19 -9.27 2.37
N CYS A 322 -20.82 -8.16 1.99
CA CYS A 322 -22.26 -8.02 2.08
C CYS A 322 -22.98 -9.13 1.29
N LEU A 323 -22.55 -9.38 0.04
CA LEU A 323 -23.12 -10.42 -0.84
C LEU A 323 -23.01 -11.85 -0.28
N GLN A 324 -22.04 -12.11 0.60
CA GLN A 324 -21.83 -13.43 1.21
C GLN A 324 -22.76 -13.69 2.41
N LYS A 325 -23.44 -12.68 2.93
CA LYS A 325 -24.37 -12.86 4.05
C LYS A 325 -25.59 -13.66 3.62
N LYS A 326 -25.99 -14.61 4.48
CA LYS A 326 -27.25 -15.34 4.29
C LYS A 326 -28.41 -14.34 4.25
N ASP A 327 -29.33 -14.54 3.31
CA ASP A 327 -30.48 -13.66 3.11
C ASP A 327 -30.10 -12.19 2.82
N PHE A 328 -28.86 -11.95 2.33
CA PHE A 328 -28.38 -10.62 1.91
C PHE A 328 -29.45 -9.91 1.10
N PHE A 329 -29.93 -10.58 0.06
CA PHE A 329 -30.88 -10.01 -0.87
C PHE A 329 -32.16 -9.50 -0.19
N TYR A 330 -32.70 -10.25 0.76
CA TYR A 330 -33.91 -9.84 1.47
C TYR A 330 -33.64 -8.68 2.43
N TYR A 331 -32.69 -8.84 3.36
CA TYR A 331 -32.48 -7.85 4.43
C TYR A 331 -31.80 -6.58 3.93
N PHE A 332 -30.82 -6.70 3.04
CA PHE A 332 -30.12 -5.54 2.49
C PHE A 332 -31.09 -4.65 1.71
N TYR A 333 -31.82 -5.24 0.76
CA TYR A 333 -32.74 -4.48 -0.07
C TYR A 333 -33.91 -3.94 0.74
N LYS A 334 -34.43 -4.69 1.72
CA LYS A 334 -35.45 -4.19 2.63
C LYS A 334 -34.98 -2.93 3.36
N ASN A 335 -33.80 -2.98 3.98
CA ASN A 335 -33.23 -1.83 4.70
C ASN A 335 -32.96 -0.65 3.77
N PHE A 336 -32.42 -0.92 2.58
CA PHE A 336 -32.18 0.09 1.56
C PHE A 336 -33.48 0.76 1.09
N ARG A 337 -34.53 -0.03 0.83
CA ARG A 337 -35.86 0.46 0.47
C ARG A 337 -36.47 1.31 1.59
N GLU A 338 -36.42 0.83 2.82
CA GLU A 338 -36.95 1.55 3.98
C GLU A 338 -36.23 2.89 4.17
N GLY A 339 -34.91 2.91 3.97
CA GLY A 339 -34.12 4.16 3.94
C GLY A 339 -34.57 5.10 2.82
N LEU A 340 -34.68 4.61 1.59
CA LEU A 340 -35.09 5.43 0.45
C LEU A 340 -36.48 6.05 0.63
N ASN A 341 -37.44 5.26 1.14
CA ASN A 341 -38.80 5.73 1.40
C ASN A 341 -38.88 6.72 2.57
N SER A 342 -37.95 6.64 3.53
CA SER A 342 -37.85 7.61 4.63
C SER A 342 -37.38 8.97 4.11
N GLU A 343 -36.36 8.97 3.25
CA GLU A 343 -35.77 10.20 2.72
C GLU A 343 -36.62 10.85 1.62
N ILE A 344 -37.30 10.05 0.78
CA ILE A 344 -38.17 10.56 -0.29
C ILE A 344 -39.54 9.87 -0.26
N PRO A 345 -40.41 10.22 0.71
CA PRO A 345 -41.72 9.58 0.89
C PRO A 345 -42.61 9.67 -0.36
N GLY A 346 -43.34 8.59 -0.66
CA GLY A 346 -44.34 8.59 -1.75
C GLY A 346 -43.78 8.35 -3.15
N LYS A 347 -42.49 8.62 -3.40
CA LYS A 347 -41.92 8.62 -4.75
C LYS A 347 -41.76 7.22 -5.35
N PHE A 348 -41.44 6.24 -4.52
CA PHE A 348 -41.24 4.86 -4.94
C PHE A 348 -42.35 3.91 -4.51
N ASP A 349 -43.39 4.39 -3.83
CA ASP A 349 -44.45 3.56 -3.26
C ASP A 349 -45.17 2.72 -4.33
N ALA A 350 -45.48 3.30 -5.49
CA ALA A 350 -46.11 2.56 -6.59
C ALA A 350 -45.21 1.46 -7.18
N LEU A 351 -43.89 1.69 -7.25
CA LEU A 351 -42.91 0.66 -7.67
C LEU A 351 -42.86 -0.46 -6.65
N PHE A 352 -42.73 -0.08 -5.39
CA PHE A 352 -42.60 -1.02 -4.30
C PHE A 352 -43.87 -1.83 -4.06
N GLU A 353 -45.05 -1.21 -4.17
CA GLU A 353 -46.33 -1.92 -4.17
C GLU A 353 -46.44 -2.92 -5.32
N ARG A 354 -45.91 -2.64 -6.50
CA ARG A 354 -45.90 -3.60 -7.62
C ARG A 354 -45.02 -4.81 -7.32
N ILE A 355 -43.84 -4.56 -6.79
CA ILE A 355 -42.90 -5.61 -6.36
C ILE A 355 -43.54 -6.47 -5.26
N ASP A 356 -44.23 -5.84 -4.29
CA ASP A 356 -44.93 -6.52 -3.21
C ASP A 356 -46.20 -7.26 -3.68
N LYS A 357 -46.95 -6.71 -4.65
CA LYS A 357 -48.15 -7.34 -5.23
C LYS A 357 -47.82 -8.56 -6.09
N GLY A 358 -46.65 -8.60 -6.72
CA GLY A 358 -46.12 -9.82 -7.36
C GLY A 358 -46.04 -11.01 -6.40
N LYS A 359 -45.94 -10.76 -5.08
CA LYS A 359 -45.98 -11.76 -4.01
C LYS A 359 -47.39 -12.25 -3.66
N LYS A 360 -48.44 -11.50 -4.01
CA LYS A 360 -49.83 -11.72 -3.57
C LYS A 360 -50.70 -12.46 -4.59
N TYR A 361 -50.25 -12.58 -5.85
CA TYR A 361 -50.98 -13.25 -6.93
C TYR A 361 -50.07 -14.25 -7.69
N PRO A 362 -49.73 -15.39 -7.09
CA PRO A 362 -48.84 -16.40 -7.69
C PRO A 362 -49.40 -17.05 -8.97
N GLU A 363 -50.68 -16.82 -9.29
CA GLU A 363 -51.39 -17.44 -10.41
C GLU A 363 -51.05 -16.83 -11.78
N HIS A 364 -50.35 -15.68 -11.79
CA HIS A 364 -49.96 -14.96 -13.01
C HIS A 364 -48.47 -14.63 -13.10
N SER A 365 -47.67 -15.00 -12.10
CA SER A 365 -46.21 -14.92 -12.14
C SER A 365 -45.62 -16.28 -11.81
N ASN A 366 -44.84 -16.87 -12.73
CA ASN A 366 -44.29 -18.22 -12.56
C ASN A 366 -43.37 -18.42 -11.34
N ASP A 367 -43.01 -17.36 -10.59
CA ASP A 367 -42.34 -17.46 -9.28
C ASP A 367 -42.26 -16.06 -8.61
N PRO A 368 -42.91 -15.78 -7.46
CA PRO A 368 -42.76 -14.51 -6.75
C PRO A 368 -41.35 -14.24 -6.20
N GLU A 369 -40.53 -15.27 -5.97
CA GLU A 369 -39.10 -15.07 -5.68
C GLU A 369 -38.39 -14.49 -6.91
N SER A 370 -38.80 -14.84 -8.13
CA SER A 370 -38.17 -14.35 -9.37
C SER A 370 -38.27 -12.83 -9.57
N THR A 371 -39.35 -12.18 -9.13
CA THR A 371 -39.51 -10.71 -9.29
C THR A 371 -38.59 -9.96 -8.34
N TRP A 372 -38.50 -10.41 -7.08
CA TRP A 372 -37.56 -9.85 -6.11
C TRP A 372 -36.12 -10.09 -6.54
N ASN A 373 -35.79 -11.32 -6.95
CA ASN A 373 -34.48 -11.68 -7.49
C ASN A 373 -34.07 -10.77 -8.65
N ARG A 374 -34.98 -10.46 -9.57
CA ARG A 374 -34.72 -9.53 -10.66
C ARG A 374 -34.39 -8.12 -10.18
N HIS A 375 -35.14 -7.56 -9.24
CA HIS A 375 -34.85 -6.21 -8.72
C HIS A 375 -33.54 -6.16 -7.92
N TYR A 376 -33.21 -7.24 -7.22
CA TYR A 376 -31.91 -7.39 -6.57
C TYR A 376 -30.76 -7.41 -7.57
N ASP A 377 -30.89 -8.19 -8.64
CA ASP A 377 -29.91 -8.24 -9.71
C ASP A 377 -29.73 -6.87 -10.37
N MET A 378 -30.81 -6.12 -10.58
CA MET A 378 -30.74 -4.74 -11.08
C MET A 378 -29.99 -3.79 -10.13
N LEU A 379 -30.22 -3.86 -8.82
CA LEU A 379 -29.49 -3.03 -7.85
C LEU A 379 -28.00 -3.41 -7.82
N LYS A 380 -27.70 -4.70 -7.84
CA LYS A 380 -26.33 -5.21 -7.90
C LYS A 380 -25.63 -4.75 -9.18
N GLU A 381 -26.28 -4.88 -10.33
CA GLU A 381 -25.77 -4.42 -11.63
C GLU A 381 -25.54 -2.91 -11.61
N ALA A 382 -26.46 -2.11 -11.04
CA ALA A 382 -26.28 -0.67 -10.90
C ALA A 382 -25.02 -0.32 -10.08
N ILE A 383 -24.81 -0.98 -8.95
CA ILE A 383 -23.59 -0.80 -8.13
C ILE A 383 -22.33 -1.17 -8.92
N LEU A 384 -22.35 -2.31 -9.62
CA LEU A 384 -21.22 -2.76 -10.44
C LEU A 384 -20.94 -1.83 -11.62
N LEU A 385 -21.99 -1.24 -12.22
CA LEU A 385 -21.86 -0.24 -13.28
C LEU A 385 -21.23 1.06 -12.75
N LEU A 386 -21.59 1.51 -11.56
CA LEU A 386 -20.96 2.66 -10.91
C LEU A 386 -19.48 2.38 -10.58
N PHE A 387 -19.16 1.18 -10.11
CA PHE A 387 -17.78 0.74 -9.92
C PHE A 387 -17.00 0.71 -11.25
N ALA A 388 -17.60 0.18 -12.31
CA ALA A 388 -16.98 0.14 -13.63
C ALA A 388 -16.77 1.54 -14.22
N PHE A 389 -17.71 2.46 -13.99
CA PHE A 389 -17.59 3.86 -14.39
C PHE A 389 -16.41 4.54 -13.70
N TYR A 390 -16.27 4.34 -12.38
CA TYR A 390 -15.16 4.88 -11.61
C TYR A 390 -13.79 4.31 -12.07
N ASP A 391 -13.74 3.04 -12.47
CA ASP A 391 -12.52 2.35 -12.93
C ASP A 391 -12.01 2.85 -14.30
N GLN A 392 -12.82 3.58 -15.08
CA GLN A 392 -12.42 4.01 -16.42
C GLN A 392 -11.51 5.25 -16.43
N GLU A 393 -10.30 5.11 -16.98
CA GLU A 393 -9.32 6.19 -17.09
C GLU A 393 -9.77 7.35 -18.01
N ASN A 394 -10.52 7.04 -19.07
CA ASN A 394 -11.08 8.03 -20.00
C ASN A 394 -12.59 8.12 -19.80
N ARG A 395 -12.99 9.09 -18.99
CA ARG A 395 -14.37 9.41 -18.57
C ARG A 395 -15.21 10.01 -19.71
N GLY A 396 -15.23 9.35 -20.87
CA GLY A 396 -16.13 9.66 -21.98
C GLY A 396 -17.59 9.29 -21.63
N GLU A 397 -18.52 9.65 -22.51
CA GLU A 397 -19.95 9.30 -22.35
C GLU A 397 -20.12 7.79 -22.11
N PHE A 398 -20.48 7.44 -20.88
CA PHE A 398 -20.85 6.08 -20.54
C PHE A 398 -22.29 5.89 -21.00
N ASN A 399 -22.45 5.43 -22.24
CA ASN A 399 -23.75 5.27 -22.91
C ASN A 399 -24.78 4.53 -22.04
N ILE A 400 -24.33 3.61 -21.18
CA ILE A 400 -25.21 2.86 -20.30
C ILE A 400 -25.76 3.73 -19.16
N LEU A 401 -24.91 4.48 -18.44
CA LEU A 401 -25.36 5.36 -17.35
C LEU A 401 -26.28 6.45 -17.91
N SER A 402 -25.92 7.04 -19.05
CA SER A 402 -26.76 8.04 -19.72
C SER A 402 -28.15 7.51 -20.03
N ARG A 403 -28.26 6.31 -20.61
CA ARG A 403 -29.55 5.66 -20.91
C ARG A 403 -30.35 5.34 -19.65
N ILE A 404 -29.69 4.88 -18.59
CA ILE A 404 -30.32 4.63 -17.29
C ILE A 404 -30.88 5.95 -16.75
N THR A 405 -30.08 7.02 -16.78
CA THR A 405 -30.50 8.36 -16.35
C THR A 405 -31.67 8.88 -17.18
N GLU A 406 -31.61 8.79 -18.53
CA GLU A 406 -32.71 9.19 -19.41
C GLU A 406 -34.01 8.47 -19.08
N TYR A 407 -33.92 7.16 -18.83
CA TYR A 407 -35.06 6.31 -18.51
C TYR A 407 -35.69 6.71 -17.16
N HIS A 408 -34.87 6.89 -16.12
CA HIS A 408 -35.34 7.23 -14.78
C HIS A 408 -35.81 8.68 -14.63
N ALA A 409 -35.18 9.62 -15.33
CA ALA A 409 -35.56 11.03 -15.34
C ALA A 409 -36.78 11.32 -16.24
N GLY A 410 -37.18 10.36 -17.08
CA GLY A 410 -38.28 10.56 -18.04
C GLY A 410 -37.92 11.52 -19.19
N ILE A 411 -36.64 11.61 -19.55
CA ILE A 411 -36.14 12.48 -20.63
C ILE A 411 -36.46 11.88 -22.01
N SER A 412 -36.56 10.55 -22.10
CA SER A 412 -36.91 9.86 -23.34
C SER A 412 -38.40 10.04 -23.71
N ARG A 413 -38.68 10.40 -24.97
CA ARG A 413 -39.99 10.81 -25.53
C ARG A 413 -41.09 9.73 -25.59
N GLN A 414 -40.99 8.63 -24.85
CA GLN A 414 -42.08 7.64 -24.81
C GLN A 414 -43.20 8.12 -23.88
N LYS A 415 -44.23 8.74 -24.47
CA LYS A 415 -45.37 9.39 -23.79
C LYS A 415 -46.23 8.50 -22.88
N ASP A 416 -45.99 7.18 -22.80
CA ASP A 416 -46.92 6.22 -22.18
C ASP A 416 -46.38 5.47 -20.95
N SER A 417 -45.14 5.69 -20.51
CA SER A 417 -44.64 5.05 -19.28
C SER A 417 -44.79 5.95 -18.06
N GLN A 418 -45.29 5.37 -16.97
CA GLN A 418 -45.25 5.93 -15.63
C GLN A 418 -43.79 6.10 -15.19
N PHE A 419 -43.18 7.23 -15.54
CA PHE A 419 -41.82 7.55 -15.15
C PHE A 419 -41.80 8.06 -13.71
N PHE A 420 -40.72 7.74 -12.99
CA PHE A 420 -40.54 8.11 -11.58
C PHE A 420 -40.17 9.59 -11.39
N HIS A 421 -39.96 10.35 -12.49
CA HIS A 421 -39.53 11.75 -12.47
C HIS A 421 -38.39 11.97 -11.47
N ILE A 422 -37.32 11.17 -11.60
CA ILE A 422 -36.14 11.26 -10.75
C ILE A 422 -35.35 12.51 -11.13
N HIS A 423 -35.17 13.41 -10.17
CA HIS A 423 -34.35 14.61 -10.24
C HIS A 423 -32.90 14.30 -9.85
N GLY A 424 -31.99 15.22 -10.13
CA GLY A 424 -30.57 15.06 -9.80
C GLY A 424 -30.34 14.74 -8.32
N ASP A 425 -31.02 15.45 -7.40
CA ASP A 425 -30.82 15.28 -5.96
C ASP A 425 -31.28 13.91 -5.44
N ASP A 426 -32.22 13.25 -6.11
CA ASP A 426 -32.65 11.90 -5.73
C ASP A 426 -31.53 10.87 -5.92
N PHE A 427 -30.60 11.09 -6.86
CA PHE A 427 -29.42 10.23 -7.00
C PHE A 427 -28.45 10.39 -5.84
N SER A 428 -28.35 11.59 -5.26
CA SER A 428 -27.57 11.79 -4.03
C SER A 428 -28.19 11.02 -2.86
N VAL A 429 -29.52 11.08 -2.70
CA VAL A 429 -30.24 10.28 -1.69
C VAL A 429 -30.04 8.78 -1.91
N PHE A 430 -30.07 8.31 -3.17
CA PHE A 430 -29.77 6.91 -3.50
C PHE A 430 -28.40 6.48 -2.99
N MET A 431 -27.37 7.30 -3.26
CA MET A 431 -26.00 7.04 -2.83
C MET A 431 -25.92 7.01 -1.30
N ASP A 432 -26.44 8.03 -0.63
CA ASP A 432 -26.36 8.15 0.84
C ASP A 432 -27.08 6.99 1.52
N THR A 433 -28.29 6.64 1.06
CA THR A 433 -29.05 5.51 1.57
C THR A 433 -28.32 4.18 1.37
N LEU A 434 -27.69 3.99 0.21
CA LEU A 434 -26.92 2.78 -0.08
C LEU A 434 -25.75 2.65 0.89
N ILE A 435 -25.01 3.75 1.09
CA ILE A 435 -23.84 3.81 1.96
C ILE A 435 -24.23 3.59 3.42
N GLU A 436 -25.31 4.19 3.89
CA GLU A 436 -25.87 3.95 5.22
C GLU A 436 -26.34 2.51 5.40
N THR A 437 -26.93 1.90 4.38
CA THR A 437 -27.33 0.50 4.45
C THR A 437 -26.10 -0.38 4.66
N ILE A 438 -25.01 -0.13 3.92
CA ILE A 438 -23.77 -0.90 4.01
C ILE A 438 -23.02 -0.64 5.32
N CYS A 439 -22.82 0.63 5.66
CA CYS A 439 -21.94 1.07 6.72
C CYS A 439 -22.66 1.35 8.05
N GLY A 440 -23.98 1.30 8.08
CA GLY A 440 -24.78 1.73 9.22
C GLY A 440 -24.89 3.26 9.31
N GLY A 441 -25.71 3.72 10.26
CA GLY A 441 -25.86 5.14 10.57
C GLY A 441 -24.59 5.77 11.17
N ASN A 442 -24.58 7.10 11.24
CA ASN A 442 -23.50 7.85 11.89
C ASN A 442 -23.51 7.67 13.41
N ASP A 443 -24.67 7.39 14.01
CA ASP A 443 -24.83 7.09 15.43
C ASP A 443 -24.99 5.58 15.69
N GLU A 444 -24.43 5.10 16.81
CA GLU A 444 -24.50 3.68 17.23
C GLU A 444 -25.93 3.16 17.44
N THR A 445 -26.92 4.06 17.53
CA THR A 445 -28.30 3.75 17.90
C THR A 445 -29.26 3.60 16.73
N GLU A 446 -28.90 3.99 15.50
CA GLU A 446 -29.91 4.15 14.44
C GLU A 446 -30.03 2.97 13.46
N LYS A 447 -28.93 2.40 12.94
CA LYS A 447 -28.98 1.22 12.06
C LYS A 447 -27.68 0.42 12.15
N SER A 448 -27.79 -0.89 12.35
CA SER A 448 -26.61 -1.77 12.35
C SER A 448 -26.03 -1.91 10.93
N PRO A 449 -24.69 -1.90 10.77
CA PRO A 449 -24.07 -2.01 9.46
C PRO A 449 -24.29 -3.39 8.81
N PHE A 450 -24.51 -3.39 7.50
CA PHE A 450 -24.55 -4.63 6.74
C PHE A 450 -23.15 -5.21 6.47
N ASP A 451 -22.12 -4.39 6.31
CA ASP A 451 -20.74 -4.88 6.29
C ASP A 451 -20.27 -5.14 7.73
N GLU A 452 -19.88 -6.38 8.02
CA GLU A 452 -19.39 -6.77 9.33
C GLU A 452 -18.07 -6.09 9.74
N LYS A 453 -17.33 -5.51 8.79
CA LYS A 453 -16.15 -4.68 9.11
C LYS A 453 -16.50 -3.27 9.56
N CYS A 454 -17.73 -2.82 9.42
CA CYS A 454 -18.16 -1.47 9.87
C CYS A 454 -18.56 -1.43 11.36
N GLN A 455 -18.21 -2.46 12.14
CA GLN A 455 -18.51 -2.53 13.57
C GLN A 455 -17.68 -1.53 14.38
N SER A 456 -16.42 -1.31 14.00
CA SER A 456 -15.60 -0.26 14.63
C SER A 456 -15.78 1.08 13.91
N VAL A 457 -15.78 2.18 14.67
CA VAL A 457 -15.94 3.55 14.12
C VAL A 457 -14.87 3.84 13.06
N ASN A 458 -13.61 3.52 13.36
CA ASN A 458 -12.49 3.77 12.44
C ASN A 458 -12.63 3.02 11.11
N GLU A 459 -13.07 1.76 11.14
CA GLU A 459 -13.25 0.99 9.90
C GLU A 459 -14.47 1.45 9.12
N ARG A 460 -15.56 1.77 9.83
CA ARG A 460 -16.77 2.34 9.25
C ARG A 460 -16.47 3.61 8.47
N GLU A 461 -15.74 4.54 9.06
CA GLU A 461 -15.35 5.80 8.42
C GLU A 461 -14.53 5.57 7.15
N ILE A 462 -13.55 4.65 7.19
CA ILE A 462 -12.71 4.34 6.02
C ILE A 462 -13.55 3.72 4.91
N ILE A 463 -14.38 2.73 5.23
CA ILE A 463 -15.21 2.03 4.25
C ILE A 463 -16.23 2.99 3.65
N ARG A 464 -16.92 3.79 4.48
CA ARG A 464 -17.86 4.83 4.07
C ARG A 464 -17.19 5.82 3.11
N PHE A 465 -16.04 6.37 3.46
CA PHE A 465 -15.28 7.27 2.59
C PHE A 465 -14.96 6.65 1.23
N CYS A 466 -14.55 5.37 1.20
CA CYS A 466 -14.24 4.68 -0.05
C CYS A 466 -15.49 4.50 -0.92
N TRP A 467 -16.62 4.12 -0.33
CA TRP A 467 -17.89 4.03 -1.04
C TRP A 467 -18.34 5.39 -1.58
N GLU A 468 -18.33 6.43 -0.76
CA GLU A 468 -18.67 7.79 -1.17
C GLU A 468 -17.83 8.22 -2.37
N LYS A 469 -16.51 8.06 -2.27
CA LYS A 469 -15.59 8.46 -3.34
C LYS A 469 -15.85 7.71 -4.65
N VAL A 470 -16.04 6.39 -4.58
CA VAL A 470 -16.23 5.53 -5.75
C VAL A 470 -17.57 5.80 -6.44
N LEU A 471 -18.64 6.01 -5.68
CA LEU A 471 -19.97 6.23 -6.25
C LEU A 471 -20.18 7.66 -6.74
N LYS A 472 -19.60 8.65 -6.04
CA LYS A 472 -19.83 10.08 -6.30
C LYS A 472 -19.59 10.48 -7.75
N GLU A 473 -18.56 9.95 -8.40
CA GLU A 473 -18.25 10.32 -9.78
C GLU A 473 -19.37 9.92 -10.76
N GLY A 474 -19.91 8.71 -10.61
CA GLY A 474 -21.04 8.25 -11.43
C GLY A 474 -22.34 9.01 -11.11
N ILE A 475 -22.57 9.31 -9.83
CA ILE A 475 -23.75 10.06 -9.37
C ILE A 475 -23.75 11.48 -9.92
N GLU A 476 -22.62 12.20 -9.82
CA GLU A 476 -22.48 13.55 -10.35
C GLU A 476 -22.56 13.60 -11.88
N TYR A 477 -22.07 12.56 -12.57
CA TYR A 477 -22.28 12.42 -14.01
C TYR A 477 -23.78 12.35 -14.36
N MET A 478 -24.55 11.51 -13.67
CA MET A 478 -25.99 11.37 -13.92
C MET A 478 -26.75 12.68 -13.63
N LYS A 479 -26.37 13.40 -12.57
CA LYS A 479 -26.93 14.72 -12.24
C LYS A 479 -26.68 15.74 -13.35
N ALA A 480 -25.41 15.91 -13.76
CA ALA A 480 -25.03 16.81 -14.83
C ALA A 480 -25.73 16.48 -16.15
N TYR A 481 -25.94 15.19 -16.43
CA TYR A 481 -26.64 14.73 -17.62
C TYR A 481 -28.12 15.17 -17.64
N ILE A 482 -28.83 15.09 -16.51
CA ILE A 482 -30.21 15.58 -16.38
C ILE A 482 -30.26 17.09 -16.61
N GLU A 483 -29.42 17.85 -15.91
CA GLU A 483 -29.38 19.31 -16.02
C GLU A 483 -29.12 19.79 -17.44
N HIS A 484 -28.19 19.14 -18.14
CA HIS A 484 -27.85 19.48 -19.53
C HIS A 484 -29.02 19.23 -20.48
N ASN A 485 -29.73 18.12 -20.32
CA ASN A 485 -30.85 17.78 -21.20
C ASN A 485 -32.11 18.58 -20.89
N HIS A 486 -32.36 18.95 -19.63
CA HIS A 486 -33.44 19.87 -19.28
C HIS A 486 -33.25 21.24 -19.94
N LYS A 487 -32.02 21.78 -19.96
CA LYS A 487 -31.68 23.04 -20.65
C LYS A 487 -31.86 23.01 -22.18
N LYS A 488 -31.81 21.83 -22.80
CA LYS A 488 -32.05 21.67 -24.25
C LYS A 488 -33.54 21.63 -24.60
N ILE A 489 -34.39 21.31 -23.63
CA ILE A 489 -35.84 21.13 -23.82
C ILE A 489 -36.60 22.41 -23.44
N SER A 490 -36.08 23.20 -22.49
CA SER A 490 -36.53 24.57 -22.17
C SER A 490 -36.06 25.58 -23.22
#